data_AF-A0A2M8X7T6-F1
#
_entry.id   AF-A0A2M8X7T6-F1
#
_cell.length_a   1.000
_cell.length_b   1.000
_cell.length_c   1.000
_cell.angle_alpha   90.00
_cell.angle_beta   90.00
_cell.angle_gamma   90.00
#
_symmetry.space_group_name_H-M   'P 1'
#
loop_
_entity.id
_entity.type
_entity.pdbx_description
1 polymer ?
#
loop_
_entity_poly.entity_id
_entity_poly.type
_entity_poly.pdbx_seq_one_letter_code
_entity_poly.pdbx_strand_id
1 'polypeptide(L)'
;MKKLAWMACAALVVAWGVGVQAQPVYKWVDADGKTHYGSQPPPAKQDTEPLKLQSNNGSGSGGASGSKGASAKGAQQYNPDGTKKVSKDVEEFGDGLKKALGTVDSKQVPLNCATAVDNIHYQADLMLEVGQKNVRDGYMTQAAFDSAAPQIRENKGKYSVSDCQGSSGNKKSFYQCMSSSKNHVTGCGNQHKH
;
A
#
# COMPACT_ATOMS: atom_id res chain seq x y z
N MET A 1 35.00 14.47 53.32
CA MET A 1 36.06 13.63 53.90
C MET A 1 36.33 12.45 52.97
N LYS A 2 37.61 12.26 52.58
CA LYS A 2 38.33 11.02 52.16
C LYS A 2 37.62 10.08 51.17
N LYS A 3 37.93 10.12 49.87
CA LYS A 3 39.01 9.38 49.15
C LYS A 3 39.06 7.88 49.48
N LEU A 4 38.85 7.03 48.46
CA LEU A 4 39.75 5.91 48.13
C LEU A 4 39.42 5.34 46.76
N ALA A 5 40.33 5.59 45.82
CA ALA A 5 40.49 4.86 44.58
C ALA A 5 41.30 3.58 44.86
N TRP A 6 40.99 2.48 44.18
CA TRP A 6 42.04 1.56 43.72
C TRP A 6 41.59 0.83 42.45
N MET A 7 42.39 1.02 41.40
CA MET A 7 42.48 0.20 40.19
C MET A 7 42.76 -1.28 40.49
N ALA A 8 42.17 -2.16 39.70
CA ALA A 8 42.80 -3.42 39.30
C ALA A 8 42.58 -3.63 37.79
N CYS A 9 43.67 -3.55 37.02
CA CYS A 9 43.73 -3.97 35.62
C CYS A 9 43.81 -5.49 35.54
N ALA A 10 42.90 -6.13 34.80
CA ALA A 10 43.14 -7.41 34.16
C ALA A 10 42.42 -7.40 32.82
N ALA A 11 43.20 -7.41 31.74
CA ALA A 11 42.74 -7.44 30.37
C ALA A 11 42.31 -8.86 29.97
N LEU A 12 41.16 -8.99 29.29
CA LEU A 12 40.83 -10.14 28.44
C LEU A 12 39.81 -9.72 27.36
N VAL A 13 40.36 -9.39 26.19
CA VAL A 13 39.94 -9.79 24.84
C VAL A 13 38.43 -9.97 24.56
N VAL A 14 37.91 -9.07 23.72
CA VAL A 14 36.98 -9.27 22.58
C VAL A 14 35.88 -10.34 22.72
N ALA A 15 34.63 -9.88 22.80
CA ALA A 15 33.54 -10.36 21.94
C ALA A 15 32.36 -9.37 22.01
N TRP A 16 32.11 -8.66 20.91
CA TRP A 16 30.79 -8.10 20.64
C TRP A 16 29.83 -9.26 20.40
N GLY A 17 28.75 -9.31 21.16
CA GLY A 17 27.72 -10.34 21.03
C GLY A 17 26.45 -9.92 21.75
N VAL A 18 25.68 -9.03 21.14
CA VAL A 18 24.26 -8.84 21.49
C VAL A 18 23.53 -10.16 21.23
N GLY A 19 23.31 -10.93 22.28
CA GLY A 19 22.41 -12.08 22.26
C GLY A 19 20.97 -11.59 22.25
N VAL A 20 20.37 -11.45 21.06
CA VAL A 20 18.92 -11.35 20.91
C VAL A 20 18.32 -12.72 21.22
N GLN A 21 17.97 -12.97 22.47
CA GLN A 21 17.09 -14.08 22.83
C GLN A 21 15.66 -13.65 22.47
N ALA A 22 14.99 -14.42 21.62
CA ALA A 22 13.62 -14.16 21.19
C ALA A 22 12.68 -14.11 22.41
N GLN A 23 11.99 -12.98 22.61
CA GLN A 23 11.03 -12.85 23.71
C GLN A 23 9.82 -13.75 23.44
N PRO A 24 9.32 -14.50 24.45
CA PRO A 24 8.14 -15.34 24.28
C PRO A 24 6.93 -14.45 23.95
N VAL A 25 6.23 -14.79 22.86
CA VAL A 25 4.96 -14.15 22.49
C VAL A 25 3.84 -14.99 23.06
N TYR A 26 3.02 -14.37 23.91
CA TYR A 26 1.88 -15.01 24.54
C TYR A 26 0.62 -14.75 23.72
N LYS A 27 -0.28 -15.72 23.73
CA LYS A 27 -1.65 -15.59 23.22
C LYS A 27 -2.61 -15.72 24.40
N TRP A 28 -3.56 -14.82 24.53
CA TRP A 28 -4.64 -14.93 25.51
C TRP A 28 -5.92 -14.30 24.97
N VAL A 29 -7.05 -14.56 25.65
CA VAL A 29 -8.34 -13.95 25.34
C VAL A 29 -8.71 -13.03 26.50
N ASP A 30 -9.15 -11.80 26.21
CA ASP A 30 -9.60 -10.87 27.24
C ASP A 30 -11.05 -11.12 27.67
N ALA A 31 -11.54 -10.35 28.64
CA ALA A 31 -12.90 -10.47 29.17
C ALA A 31 -14.00 -10.18 28.12
N ASP A 32 -13.67 -9.49 27.03
CA ASP A 32 -14.58 -9.19 25.92
C ASP A 32 -14.55 -10.29 24.83
N GLY A 33 -13.79 -11.36 25.03
CA GLY A 33 -13.65 -12.46 24.08
C GLY A 33 -12.68 -12.16 22.92
N LYS A 34 -11.91 -11.07 22.98
CA LYS A 34 -10.92 -10.72 21.94
C LYS A 34 -9.59 -11.40 22.22
N THR A 35 -9.01 -12.00 21.18
CA THR A 35 -7.71 -12.65 21.26
C THR A 35 -6.58 -11.65 21.06
N HIS A 36 -5.66 -11.58 22.02
CA HIS A 36 -4.48 -10.72 22.02
C HIS A 36 -3.20 -11.52 21.87
N TYR A 37 -2.20 -10.91 21.24
CA TYR A 37 -0.85 -11.46 21.06
C TYR A 37 0.19 -10.41 21.44
N GLY A 38 1.10 -10.73 22.35
CA GLY A 38 2.12 -9.78 22.77
C GLY A 38 3.23 -10.41 23.60
N SER A 39 4.34 -9.71 23.69
CA SER A 39 5.49 -10.06 24.54
C SER A 39 5.24 -9.74 26.02
N GLN A 40 4.16 -9.03 26.33
CA GLN A 40 3.77 -8.67 27.69
C GLN A 40 2.76 -9.70 28.23
N PRO A 41 3.05 -10.39 29.35
CA PRO A 41 2.14 -11.38 29.91
C PRO A 41 0.83 -10.72 30.39
N PRO A 42 -0.33 -11.37 30.22
CA PRO A 42 -1.60 -10.82 30.64
C PRO A 42 -1.68 -10.60 32.16
N PRO A 43 -2.43 -9.59 32.63
CA PRO A 43 -2.62 -9.36 34.06
C PRO A 43 -3.36 -10.56 34.68
N ALA A 44 -2.62 -11.31 35.50
CA ALA A 44 -3.06 -12.34 36.44
C ALA A 44 -4.35 -13.12 36.11
N LYS A 45 -4.14 -14.41 35.81
CA LYS A 45 -5.13 -15.52 35.77
C LYS A 45 -5.94 -15.60 34.48
N GLN A 46 -5.37 -16.27 33.48
CA GLN A 46 -6.07 -17.28 32.68
C GLN A 46 -5.01 -18.10 31.95
N ASP A 47 -5.24 -19.40 31.84
CA ASP A 47 -4.28 -20.41 31.37
C ASP A 47 -3.57 -19.99 30.08
N THR A 48 -2.30 -19.62 30.20
CA THR A 48 -1.47 -19.22 29.06
C THR A 48 -0.63 -20.41 28.59
N GLU A 49 -0.83 -20.81 27.35
CA GLU A 49 0.11 -21.71 26.66
C GLU A 49 1.25 -20.87 26.05
N PRO A 50 2.52 -21.06 26.46
CA PRO A 50 3.65 -20.44 25.78
C PRO A 50 3.79 -21.05 24.39
N LEU A 51 3.64 -20.23 23.35
CA LEU A 51 3.74 -20.70 21.97
C LEU A 51 5.21 -20.99 21.63
N LYS A 52 5.58 -22.26 21.60
CA LYS A 52 6.91 -22.72 21.21
C LYS A 52 7.04 -22.58 19.70
N LEU A 53 7.72 -21.53 19.23
CA LEU A 53 8.06 -21.38 17.82
C LEU A 53 9.12 -22.43 17.46
N GLN A 54 8.69 -23.63 17.05
CA GLN A 54 9.59 -24.67 16.56
C GLN A 54 10.20 -24.24 15.23
N SER A 55 11.41 -23.72 15.29
CA SER A 55 12.32 -23.65 14.16
C SER A 55 12.81 -25.08 13.90
N ASN A 56 12.32 -25.75 12.85
CA ASN A 56 12.80 -27.08 12.49
C ASN A 56 13.28 -27.15 11.04
N ASN A 57 14.51 -27.64 10.91
CA ASN A 57 15.29 -27.86 9.71
C ASN A 57 15.21 -29.36 9.35
N GLY A 58 14.87 -29.71 8.09
CA GLY A 58 15.21 -31.02 7.49
C GLY A 58 14.08 -32.01 7.16
N SER A 59 13.99 -32.35 5.86
CA SER A 59 13.66 -33.63 5.19
C SER A 59 12.39 -34.46 5.48
N GLY A 60 11.68 -34.82 4.40
CA GLY A 60 11.09 -36.17 4.22
C GLY A 60 9.58 -36.31 3.96
N SER A 61 9.24 -36.59 2.69
CA SER A 61 8.12 -37.42 2.15
C SER A 61 6.65 -37.27 2.62
N GLY A 62 5.76 -37.08 1.63
CA GLY A 62 4.51 -37.85 1.50
C GLY A 62 3.18 -37.12 1.69
N GLY A 63 2.33 -37.20 0.66
CA GLY A 63 0.86 -37.17 0.81
C GLY A 63 0.16 -35.85 0.53
N ALA A 64 -0.31 -35.68 -0.71
CA ALA A 64 -1.16 -34.57 -1.13
C ALA A 64 -2.62 -34.76 -0.68
N SER A 65 -3.18 -33.75 -0.01
CA SER A 65 -4.53 -33.23 -0.27
C SER A 65 -4.81 -32.06 0.70
N GLY A 66 -5.37 -30.97 0.19
CA GLY A 66 -5.93 -29.90 1.02
C GLY A 66 -5.34 -28.51 0.78
N SER A 67 -5.98 -27.77 -0.13
CA SER A 67 -6.09 -26.31 -0.21
C SER A 67 -5.07 -25.46 0.56
N LYS A 68 -4.04 -24.99 -0.16
CA LYS A 68 -3.05 -24.04 0.33
C LYS A 68 -3.55 -22.60 0.13
N GLY A 69 -4.33 -22.13 1.09
CA GLY A 69 -4.66 -20.72 1.26
C GLY A 69 -3.78 -20.09 2.34
N ALA A 70 -2.96 -19.13 1.92
CA ALA A 70 -2.35 -18.04 2.68
C ALA A 70 -1.18 -18.30 3.66
N SER A 71 -0.21 -17.39 3.53
CA SER A 71 0.95 -17.13 4.41
C SER A 71 2.12 -18.12 4.37
N ALA A 72 2.70 -18.27 3.19
CA ALA A 72 4.17 -18.21 3.14
C ALA A 72 4.56 -16.73 3.17
N LYS A 73 5.27 -16.27 4.21
CA LYS A 73 6.06 -15.04 4.13
C LYS A 73 7.11 -15.25 3.03
N GLY A 74 6.73 -15.02 1.78
CA GLY A 74 7.67 -14.87 0.70
C GLY A 74 8.59 -13.71 1.05
N ALA A 75 9.90 -13.90 0.91
CA ALA A 75 10.84 -12.80 1.02
C ALA A 75 10.36 -11.65 0.13
N GLN A 76 10.30 -10.42 0.67
CA GLN A 76 9.98 -9.24 -0.14
C GLN A 76 11.03 -9.16 -1.26
N GLN A 77 10.56 -9.33 -2.50
CA GLN A 77 11.38 -9.22 -3.68
C GLN A 77 11.43 -7.75 -4.10
N TYR A 78 12.53 -7.35 -4.74
CA TYR A 78 12.73 -5.98 -5.21
C TYR A 78 13.00 -5.99 -6.72
N ASN A 79 12.58 -4.92 -7.39
CA ASN A 79 12.92 -4.63 -8.77
C ASN A 79 14.36 -4.10 -8.87
N PRO A 80 14.97 -4.09 -10.07
CA PRO A 80 16.31 -3.54 -10.27
C PRO A 80 16.47 -2.07 -9.84
N ASP A 81 15.38 -1.31 -9.84
CA ASP A 81 15.34 0.09 -9.41
C ASP A 81 15.19 0.26 -7.89
N GLY A 82 15.20 -0.84 -7.13
CA GLY A 82 15.08 -0.85 -5.67
C GLY A 82 13.65 -0.76 -5.14
N THR A 83 12.63 -0.72 -6.00
CA THR A 83 11.23 -0.75 -5.56
C THR A 83 10.79 -2.16 -5.16
N LYS A 84 9.84 -2.27 -4.25
CA LYS A 84 9.21 -3.54 -3.88
C LYS A 84 8.50 -4.12 -5.09
N LYS A 85 8.77 -5.39 -5.35
CA LYS A 85 8.11 -6.15 -6.40
C LYS A 85 6.71 -6.53 -5.94
N VAL A 86 5.75 -6.31 -6.83
CA VAL A 86 4.35 -6.68 -6.63
C VAL A 86 4.19 -8.16 -7.03
N SER A 87 3.29 -8.90 -6.35
CA SER A 87 3.04 -10.28 -6.73
C SER A 87 2.33 -10.35 -8.08
N LYS A 88 2.49 -11.46 -8.80
CA LYS A 88 1.86 -11.65 -10.10
C LYS A 88 0.33 -11.49 -10.06
N ASP A 89 -0.32 -11.99 -9.02
CA ASP A 89 -1.77 -11.83 -8.83
C ASP A 89 -2.20 -10.36 -8.71
N VAL A 90 -1.37 -9.52 -8.07
CA VAL A 90 -1.65 -8.09 -7.92
C VAL A 90 -1.33 -7.32 -9.20
N GLU A 91 -0.32 -7.74 -9.97
CA GLU A 91 -0.08 -7.22 -11.32
C GLU A 91 -1.28 -7.49 -12.24
N GLU A 92 -1.79 -8.72 -12.26
CA GLU A 92 -2.96 -9.13 -13.06
C GLU A 92 -4.23 -8.39 -12.64
N PHE A 93 -4.43 -8.22 -11.33
CA PHE A 93 -5.51 -7.39 -10.81
C PHE A 93 -5.38 -5.92 -11.28
N GLY A 94 -4.16 -5.37 -11.23
CA GLY A 94 -3.86 -4.02 -11.68
C GLY A 94 -4.18 -3.80 -13.17
N ASP A 95 -3.82 -4.76 -14.02
CA ASP A 95 -4.14 -4.73 -15.46
C ASP A 95 -5.65 -4.80 -15.71
N GLY A 96 -6.36 -5.66 -14.97
CA GLY A 96 -7.82 -5.74 -15.01
C GLY A 96 -8.48 -4.42 -14.60
N LEU A 97 -8.01 -3.81 -13.51
CA LEU A 97 -8.50 -2.51 -13.05
C LEU A 97 -8.22 -1.40 -14.07
N LYS A 98 -7.00 -1.34 -14.62
CA LYS A 98 -6.65 -0.36 -15.66
C LYS A 98 -7.56 -0.46 -16.87
N LYS A 99 -7.90 -1.69 -17.31
CA LYS A 99 -8.85 -1.92 -18.39
C LYS A 99 -10.26 -1.44 -18.05
N ALA A 100 -10.72 -1.72 -16.83
CA ALA A 100 -12.02 -1.26 -16.35
C ALA A 100 -12.11 0.27 -16.29
N LEU A 101 -11.08 0.95 -15.77
CA LEU A 101 -10.99 2.43 -15.75
C LEU A 101 -10.91 3.06 -17.14
N GLY A 102 -10.51 2.29 -18.16
CA GLY A 102 -10.56 2.71 -19.56
C GLY A 102 -11.93 2.53 -20.23
N THR A 103 -12.87 1.87 -19.56
CA THR A 103 -14.22 1.59 -20.10
C THR A 103 -15.20 2.62 -19.54
N VAL A 104 -15.97 3.25 -20.42
CA VAL A 104 -16.99 4.25 -20.07
C VAL A 104 -18.34 3.57 -19.89
N ASP A 105 -19.06 3.91 -18.83
CA ASP A 105 -20.48 3.56 -18.66
C ASP A 105 -21.30 4.31 -19.73
N SER A 106 -21.94 3.56 -20.61
CA SER A 106 -22.65 4.10 -21.78
C SER A 106 -23.91 4.90 -21.44
N LYS A 107 -24.29 4.98 -20.16
CA LYS A 107 -25.47 5.74 -19.73
C LYS A 107 -25.19 7.22 -19.89
N GLN A 108 -25.93 7.85 -20.79
CA GLN A 108 -25.85 9.28 -20.96
C GLN A 108 -26.45 9.99 -19.76
N VAL A 109 -25.64 10.86 -19.16
CA VAL A 109 -26.07 11.83 -18.16
C VAL A 109 -26.05 13.23 -18.77
N PRO A 110 -26.92 14.14 -18.32
CA PRO A 110 -26.83 15.54 -18.69
C PRO A 110 -25.48 16.13 -18.27
N LEU A 111 -24.95 17.07 -19.06
CA LEU A 111 -23.74 17.80 -18.68
C LEU A 111 -23.98 18.57 -17.39
N ASN A 112 -23.14 18.33 -16.39
CA ASN A 112 -23.06 19.10 -15.15
C ASN A 112 -21.61 19.51 -14.92
N CYS A 113 -21.29 20.77 -15.23
CA CYS A 113 -19.92 21.27 -15.17
C CYS A 113 -19.30 21.23 -13.77
N ALA A 114 -20.08 21.47 -12.71
CA ALA A 114 -19.57 21.39 -11.35
C ALA A 114 -19.16 19.94 -11.03
N THR A 115 -20.08 18.99 -11.23
CA THR A 115 -19.81 17.57 -11.00
C THR A 115 -18.67 17.03 -11.87
N ALA A 116 -18.61 17.45 -13.14
CA ALA A 116 -17.56 17.00 -14.04
C ALA A 116 -16.17 17.46 -13.59
N VAL A 117 -16.04 18.74 -13.23
CA VAL A 117 -14.77 19.31 -12.76
C VAL A 117 -14.36 18.70 -11.41
N ASP A 118 -15.31 18.54 -10.49
CA ASP A 118 -15.08 17.89 -9.20
C ASP A 118 -14.59 16.45 -9.38
N ASN A 119 -15.21 15.67 -10.28
CA ASN A 119 -14.78 14.30 -10.57
C ASN A 119 -13.36 14.26 -11.19
N ILE A 120 -13.05 15.17 -12.12
CA ILE A 120 -11.71 15.27 -12.73
C ILE A 120 -10.66 15.60 -11.66
N HIS A 121 -10.95 16.59 -10.81
CA HIS A 121 -10.04 17.06 -9.77
C HIS A 121 -9.81 16.00 -8.71
N TYR A 122 -10.88 15.36 -8.24
CA TYR A 122 -10.81 14.25 -7.30
C TYR A 122 -9.95 13.10 -7.82
N GLN A 123 -10.16 12.69 -9.07
CA GLN A 123 -9.36 11.60 -9.66
C GLN A 123 -7.89 11.98 -9.83
N ALA A 124 -7.59 13.22 -10.21
CA ALA A 124 -6.21 13.71 -10.27
C ALA A 124 -5.54 13.76 -8.90
N ASP A 125 -6.24 14.24 -7.87
CA ASP A 125 -5.74 14.28 -6.49
C ASP A 125 -5.51 12.88 -5.95
N LEU A 126 -6.42 11.94 -6.21
CA LEU A 126 -6.27 10.54 -5.82
C LEU A 126 -5.04 9.90 -6.49
N MET A 127 -4.79 10.18 -7.77
CA MET A 127 -3.58 9.69 -8.46
C MET A 127 -2.31 10.23 -7.80
N LEU A 128 -2.30 11.50 -7.40
CA LEU A 128 -1.16 12.12 -6.71
C LEU A 128 -0.97 11.53 -5.30
N GLU A 129 -2.04 11.38 -4.53
CA GLU A 129 -1.99 10.82 -3.17
C GLU A 129 -1.50 9.38 -3.18
N VAL A 130 -2.07 8.54 -4.05
CA VAL A 130 -1.66 7.13 -4.20
C VAL A 130 -0.24 7.04 -4.73
N GLY A 131 0.15 7.90 -5.68
CA GLY A 131 1.54 7.97 -6.15
C GLY A 131 2.52 8.27 -5.02
N GLN A 132 2.23 9.27 -4.18
CA GLN A 132 3.04 9.57 -3.01
C GLN A 132 3.06 8.42 -2.00
N LYS A 133 1.92 7.77 -1.78
CA LYS A 133 1.86 6.57 -0.92
C LYS A 133 2.74 5.46 -1.46
N ASN A 134 2.70 5.21 -2.77
CA ASN A 134 3.54 4.19 -3.40
C ASN A 134 5.03 4.51 -3.30
N VAL A 135 5.41 5.79 -3.33
CA VAL A 135 6.80 6.20 -3.04
C VAL A 135 7.16 5.88 -1.58
N ARG A 136 6.33 6.30 -0.62
CA ARG A 136 6.58 6.05 0.81
C ARG A 136 6.66 4.55 1.14
N ASP A 137 5.78 3.77 0.53
CA ASP A 137 5.68 2.32 0.77
C ASP A 137 6.73 1.54 -0.03
N GLY A 138 7.49 2.21 -0.91
CA GLY A 138 8.58 1.64 -1.68
C GLY A 138 8.17 0.92 -2.97
N TYR A 139 6.93 1.08 -3.44
CA TYR A 139 6.41 0.50 -4.69
C TYR A 139 6.67 1.38 -5.92
N MET A 140 7.21 2.58 -5.73
CA MET A 140 7.48 3.54 -6.79
C MET A 140 8.71 4.37 -6.43
N THR A 141 9.54 4.70 -7.41
CA THR A 141 10.69 5.58 -7.17
C THR A 141 10.23 7.03 -7.06
N GLN A 142 10.95 7.83 -6.28
CA GLN A 142 10.71 9.28 -6.20
C GLN A 142 10.82 9.93 -7.59
N ALA A 143 11.81 9.53 -8.40
CA ALA A 143 11.99 10.02 -9.76
C ALA A 143 10.79 9.71 -10.68
N ALA A 144 10.19 8.51 -10.56
CA ALA A 144 8.98 8.18 -11.30
C ALA A 144 7.80 9.07 -10.87
N PHE A 145 7.69 9.39 -9.57
CA PHE A 145 6.66 10.33 -9.10
C PHE A 145 6.89 11.74 -9.63
N ASP A 146 8.11 12.24 -9.52
CA ASP A 146 8.46 13.62 -9.88
C ASP A 146 8.35 13.88 -11.38
N SER A 147 8.48 12.84 -12.22
CA SER A 147 8.26 12.96 -13.66
C SER A 147 6.77 13.04 -14.04
N ALA A 148 5.88 12.33 -13.33
CA ALA A 148 4.45 12.29 -13.65
C ALA A 148 3.62 13.37 -12.93
N ALA A 149 3.91 13.63 -11.66
CA ALA A 149 3.09 14.48 -10.80
C ALA A 149 2.90 15.92 -11.31
N PRO A 150 3.92 16.61 -11.88
CA PRO A 150 3.74 17.95 -12.44
C PRO A 150 2.70 17.99 -13.56
N GLN A 151 2.72 17.00 -14.47
CA GLN A 151 1.76 16.93 -15.57
C GLN A 151 0.33 16.70 -15.07
N ILE A 152 0.15 15.87 -14.04
CA ILE A 152 -1.17 15.64 -13.43
C ILE A 152 -1.69 16.95 -12.81
N ARG A 153 -0.84 17.68 -12.08
CA ARG A 153 -1.21 18.97 -11.46
C ARG A 153 -1.53 20.04 -12.51
N GLU A 154 -0.71 20.14 -13.55
CA GLU A 154 -0.92 21.08 -14.65
C GLU A 154 -2.24 20.78 -15.36
N ASN A 155 -2.48 19.52 -15.71
CA ASN A 155 -3.72 19.12 -16.39
C ASN A 155 -4.94 19.34 -15.49
N LYS A 156 -4.86 19.00 -14.20
CA LYS A 156 -5.93 19.32 -13.23
C LYS A 156 -6.29 20.81 -13.28
N GLY A 157 -5.29 21.70 -13.30
CA GLY A 157 -5.49 23.15 -13.35
C GLY A 157 -6.16 23.66 -14.63
N LYS A 158 -6.07 22.92 -15.75
CA LYS A 158 -6.72 23.29 -17.02
C LYS A 158 -8.22 23.04 -17.02
N TYR A 159 -8.70 22.08 -16.21
CA TYR A 159 -10.11 21.76 -16.12
C TYR A 159 -10.79 22.63 -15.06
N SER A 160 -11.76 23.44 -15.47
CA SER A 160 -12.47 24.37 -14.60
C SER A 160 -13.93 24.50 -15.02
N VAL A 161 -14.79 25.02 -14.14
CA VAL A 161 -16.21 25.23 -14.47
C VAL A 161 -16.37 26.20 -15.64
N SER A 162 -15.58 27.28 -15.68
CA SER A 162 -15.55 28.22 -16.79
C SER A 162 -15.09 27.57 -18.10
N ASP A 163 -14.07 26.71 -18.04
CA ASP A 163 -13.61 25.96 -19.20
C ASP A 163 -14.68 24.98 -19.70
N CYS A 164 -15.38 24.29 -18.80
CA CYS A 164 -16.49 23.42 -19.14
C CYS A 164 -17.65 24.18 -19.81
N GLN A 165 -18.05 25.32 -19.25
CA GLN A 165 -19.14 26.14 -19.79
C GLN A 165 -18.81 26.71 -21.18
N GLY A 166 -17.55 27.09 -21.41
CA GLY A 166 -17.06 27.57 -22.70
C GLY A 166 -16.69 26.45 -23.70
N SER A 167 -16.68 25.19 -23.27
CA SER A 167 -16.25 24.07 -24.11
C SER A 167 -17.24 23.73 -25.22
N SER A 168 -16.72 23.21 -26.32
CA SER A 168 -17.49 22.69 -27.45
C SER A 168 -16.86 21.40 -27.99
N GLY A 169 -17.55 20.73 -28.92
CA GLY A 169 -17.08 19.49 -29.55
C GLY A 169 -16.68 18.41 -28.55
N ASN A 170 -15.56 17.73 -28.82
CA ASN A 170 -15.07 16.64 -27.97
C ASN A 170 -14.79 17.06 -26.54
N LYS A 171 -14.33 18.30 -26.30
CA LYS A 171 -14.07 18.78 -24.94
C LYS A 171 -15.36 18.86 -24.12
N LYS A 172 -16.45 19.31 -24.74
CA LYS A 172 -17.78 19.29 -24.10
C LYS A 172 -18.29 17.87 -23.86
N SER A 173 -18.08 16.96 -24.81
CA SER A 173 -18.43 15.55 -24.65
C SER A 173 -17.62 14.87 -23.54
N PHE A 174 -16.34 15.23 -23.40
CA PHE A 174 -15.50 14.78 -22.29
C PHE A 174 -16.07 15.25 -20.94
N TYR A 175 -16.43 16.52 -20.80
CA TYR A 175 -17.07 17.01 -19.57
C TYR A 175 -18.42 16.35 -19.30
N GLN A 176 -19.22 16.08 -20.33
CA GLN A 176 -20.47 15.34 -20.16
C GLN A 176 -20.22 13.91 -19.68
N CYS A 177 -19.22 13.23 -20.24
CA CYS A 177 -18.80 11.91 -19.79
C CYS A 177 -18.35 11.93 -18.31
N MET A 178 -17.56 12.95 -17.93
CA MET A 178 -17.11 13.17 -16.55
C MET A 178 -18.21 13.63 -15.60
N SER A 179 -19.40 14.01 -16.09
CA SER A 179 -20.55 14.33 -15.24
C SER A 179 -21.12 13.08 -14.54
N SER A 180 -20.74 11.87 -14.97
CA SER A 180 -21.05 10.61 -14.30
C SER A 180 -19.91 10.20 -13.37
N SER A 181 -20.22 9.95 -12.09
CA SER A 181 -19.26 9.42 -11.12
C SER A 181 -18.83 7.96 -11.37
N LYS A 182 -19.47 7.28 -12.32
CA LYS A 182 -19.10 5.93 -12.76
C LYS A 182 -17.99 5.92 -13.80
N ASN A 183 -17.72 7.07 -14.40
CA ASN A 183 -16.73 7.20 -15.45
C ASN A 183 -15.41 7.72 -14.88
N HIS A 184 -14.33 7.29 -15.50
CA HIS A 184 -12.97 7.69 -15.12
C HIS A 184 -12.34 8.55 -16.21
N VAL A 185 -11.45 9.47 -15.82
CA VAL A 185 -10.77 10.43 -16.69
C VAL A 185 -10.04 9.72 -17.83
N THR A 186 -9.49 8.54 -17.58
CA THR A 186 -8.85 7.69 -18.61
C THR A 186 -9.85 7.24 -19.67
N GLY A 187 -10.98 6.68 -19.27
CA GLY A 187 -12.03 6.24 -20.20
C GLY A 187 -12.62 7.40 -21.00
N CYS A 188 -13.05 8.45 -20.30
CA CYS A 188 -13.62 9.64 -20.96
C CYS A 188 -12.62 10.32 -21.89
N GLY A 189 -11.36 10.48 -21.48
CA GLY A 189 -10.32 11.11 -22.28
C GLY A 189 -9.97 10.29 -23.53
N ASN A 190 -9.97 8.95 -23.44
CA ASN A 190 -9.76 8.08 -24.59
C ASN A 190 -10.91 8.17 -25.61
N GLN A 191 -12.15 8.22 -25.12
CA GLN A 191 -13.34 8.31 -25.98
C GLN A 191 -13.50 9.70 -26.60
N HIS A 192 -13.12 10.76 -25.87
CA HIS A 192 -13.31 12.15 -26.27
C HIS A 192 -11.97 12.91 -26.25
N LYS A 193 -11.07 12.55 -27.17
CA LYS A 193 -9.76 13.23 -27.31
C LYS A 193 -9.93 14.71 -27.64
N HIS A 194 -9.26 15.56 -26.87
CA HIS A 194 -9.31 17.02 -26.95
C HIS A 194 -8.00 17.64 -26.44
#